data_AF-A0A7L0A5P9-F1
#
_entry.id   AF-A0A7L0A5P9-F1
#
_cell.length_a   1.000
_cell.length_b   1.000
_cell.length_c   1.000
_cell.angle_alpha   90.00
_cell.angle_beta   90.00
_cell.angle_gamma   90.00
#
_symmetry.space_group_name_H-M   'P 1'
#
loop_
_entity.id
_entity.type
_entity.pdbx_description
1 polymer ?
#
loop_
_entity_poly.entity_id
_entity_poly.type
_entity_poly.pdbx_seq_one_letter_code
_entity_poly.pdbx_strand_id
1 'polypeptide(L)'
;FEKLCSISLSHINVYACLVCGKYFQGRGLKSHAYIHSVQLSHHVFLNLHTLKFYCLPDNYEIIDSSLEDITYVLKPTFTAQHIAHLDKQAKLSRAYDGTTYLPGIVGLNNIKANDYANAVLQALSNVPPLRNYFLEEENYRRIQRPPGDIMFLLVQRFGELMRKLWNPRNFKAHVSPHEMLQAVVLCSKKNFQITKQGDGVEFLSWFLNALHAALGGTKR
;
A
#
# COMPACT_ATOMS: atom_id res chain seq x y z
N PHE A 1 -0.35 -6.39 1.21
CA PHE A 1 0.30 -7.69 1.08
C PHE A 1 1.45 -7.54 0.13
N GLU A 2 2.50 -8.28 0.46
CA GLU A 2 3.77 -8.22 -0.22
C GLU A 2 3.61 -8.65 -1.68
N LYS A 3 4.26 -7.92 -2.59
CA LYS A 3 4.18 -8.18 -4.02
C LYS A 3 5.17 -9.29 -4.39
N LEU A 4 4.87 -10.51 -3.97
CA LEU A 4 5.67 -11.70 -4.24
C LEU A 4 4.84 -12.78 -4.93
N CYS A 5 5.50 -13.64 -5.70
CA CYS A 5 4.89 -14.82 -6.28
C CYS A 5 4.50 -15.83 -5.19
N SER A 6 3.26 -16.31 -5.21
CA SER A 6 2.78 -17.30 -4.24
C SER A 6 3.40 -18.69 -4.39
N ILE A 7 4.19 -18.91 -5.45
CA ILE A 7 4.89 -20.18 -5.71
C ILE A 7 6.39 -20.03 -5.46
N SER A 8 7.05 -19.10 -6.16
CA SER A 8 8.51 -18.93 -6.09
C SER A 8 8.99 -17.96 -5.02
N LEU A 9 8.08 -17.24 -4.34
CA LEU A 9 8.38 -16.16 -3.39
C LEU A 9 9.20 -14.99 -3.99
N SER A 10 9.40 -14.96 -5.31
CA SER A 10 10.15 -13.89 -5.96
C SER A 10 9.35 -12.60 -6.05
N HIS A 11 10.04 -11.47 -5.86
CA HIS A 11 9.51 -10.12 -6.09
C HIS A 11 9.66 -9.64 -7.53
N ILE A 12 10.36 -10.39 -8.37
CA ILE A 12 10.71 -9.96 -9.72
C ILE A 12 9.58 -10.31 -10.68
N ASN A 13 9.09 -9.31 -11.43
CA ASN A 13 8.06 -9.48 -12.46
C ASN A 13 6.81 -10.20 -11.95
N VAL A 14 6.24 -9.72 -10.85
CA VAL A 14 5.04 -10.30 -10.24
C VAL A 14 3.76 -9.75 -10.88
N TYR A 15 2.83 -10.65 -11.18
CA TYR A 15 1.53 -10.40 -11.79
C TYR A 15 0.41 -10.85 -10.85
N ALA A 16 -0.60 -10.02 -10.64
CA ALA A 16 -1.83 -10.41 -9.97
C ALA A 16 -2.82 -11.00 -10.98
N CYS A 17 -3.30 -12.21 -10.73
CA CYS A 17 -4.43 -12.79 -11.45
C CYS A 17 -5.71 -12.07 -11.02
N LEU A 18 -6.40 -11.39 -11.94
CA LEU A 18 -7.60 -10.62 -11.59
C LEU A 18 -8.83 -11.51 -11.33
N VAL A 19 -8.79 -12.78 -11.75
CA VAL A 19 -9.87 -13.74 -11.48
C VAL A 19 -9.85 -14.26 -10.03
N CYS A 20 -8.67 -14.59 -9.48
CA CYS A 20 -8.57 -15.18 -8.13
C CYS A 20 -7.76 -14.37 -7.10
N GLY A 21 -7.17 -13.25 -7.51
CA GLY A 21 -6.38 -12.37 -6.65
C GLY A 21 -4.99 -12.90 -6.25
N LYS A 22 -4.60 -14.11 -6.66
CA LYS A 22 -3.27 -14.69 -6.37
C LYS A 22 -2.19 -14.06 -7.25
N TYR A 23 -0.96 -14.04 -6.73
CA TYR A 23 0.19 -13.41 -7.37
C TYR A 23 1.16 -14.44 -7.94
N PHE A 24 1.60 -14.26 -9.17
CA PHE A 24 2.47 -15.20 -9.88
C PHE A 24 3.62 -14.48 -10.58
N GLN A 25 4.78 -15.12 -10.64
CA GLN A 25 5.96 -14.58 -11.31
C GLN A 25 5.94 -14.84 -12.81
N GLY A 26 6.32 -13.80 -13.56
CA GLY A 26 6.60 -13.83 -14.99
C GLY A 26 5.34 -13.91 -15.86
N ARG A 27 5.47 -13.50 -17.13
CA ARG A 27 4.43 -13.63 -18.15
C ARG A 27 4.83 -14.53 -19.33
N GLY A 28 6.12 -14.82 -19.46
CA GLY A 28 6.64 -15.61 -20.58
C GLY A 28 6.27 -17.10 -20.46
N LEU A 29 6.58 -17.85 -21.51
CA LEU A 29 6.40 -19.31 -21.52
C LEU A 29 7.05 -19.94 -20.29
N LYS A 30 6.38 -20.94 -19.70
CA LYS A 30 6.79 -21.66 -18.47
C LYS A 30 6.85 -20.82 -17.19
N SER A 31 6.50 -19.53 -17.23
CA SER A 31 6.35 -18.74 -16.02
C SER A 31 5.15 -19.19 -15.20
N HIS A 32 5.12 -18.84 -13.92
CA HIS A 32 4.02 -19.24 -13.04
C HIS A 32 2.70 -18.59 -13.44
N ALA A 33 2.69 -17.33 -13.91
CA ALA A 33 1.44 -16.70 -14.35
C ALA A 33 0.94 -17.33 -15.66
N TYR A 34 1.86 -17.64 -16.59
CA TYR A 34 1.51 -18.33 -17.83
C TYR A 34 0.90 -19.71 -17.56
N ILE A 35 1.58 -20.54 -16.75
CA ILE A 35 1.11 -21.88 -16.39
C ILE A 35 -0.25 -21.79 -15.68
N HIS A 36 -0.41 -20.86 -14.73
CA HIS A 36 -1.67 -20.63 -14.03
C HIS A 36 -2.81 -20.25 -14.97
N SER A 37 -2.52 -19.42 -15.98
CA SER A 37 -3.54 -19.00 -16.96
C SER A 37 -4.12 -20.17 -17.74
N VAL A 38 -3.26 -21.11 -18.16
CA VAL A 38 -3.67 -22.30 -18.91
C VAL A 38 -4.32 -23.33 -17.99
N GLN A 39 -3.77 -23.55 -16.79
CA GLN A 39 -4.26 -24.58 -15.86
C GLN A 39 -5.63 -24.26 -15.28
N LEU A 40 -5.90 -22.99 -14.95
CA LEU A 40 -7.15 -22.59 -14.32
C LEU A 40 -8.08 -21.80 -15.24
N SER A 41 -7.71 -21.60 -16.51
CA SER A 41 -8.46 -20.74 -17.45
C SER A 41 -8.66 -19.32 -16.90
N HIS A 42 -7.66 -18.80 -16.20
CA HIS A 42 -7.66 -17.44 -15.66
C HIS A 42 -6.81 -16.55 -16.56
N HIS A 43 -7.45 -15.74 -17.40
CA HIS A 43 -6.72 -15.12 -18.52
C HIS A 43 -6.25 -13.68 -18.28
N VAL A 44 -6.75 -12.98 -17.26
CA VAL A 44 -6.46 -11.56 -17.06
C VAL A 44 -5.50 -11.33 -15.89
N PHE A 45 -4.38 -10.65 -16.16
CA PHE A 45 -3.32 -10.39 -15.19
C PHE A 45 -2.91 -8.91 -15.16
N LEU A 46 -2.54 -8.42 -13.98
CA LEU A 46 -2.00 -7.08 -13.77
C LEU A 46 -0.54 -7.17 -13.30
N ASN A 47 0.39 -6.54 -14.02
CA ASN A 47 1.76 -6.40 -13.54
C ASN A 47 1.79 -5.44 -12.33
N LEU A 48 2.25 -5.93 -11.18
CA LEU A 48 2.21 -5.18 -9.91
C LEU A 48 3.24 -4.04 -9.81
N HIS A 49 4.14 -3.93 -10.79
CA HIS A 49 5.17 -2.90 -10.87
C HIS A 49 4.86 -1.88 -11.96
N THR A 50 4.58 -2.33 -13.19
CA THR A 50 4.32 -1.45 -14.33
C THR A 50 2.87 -0.97 -14.40
N LEU A 51 1.96 -1.58 -13.63
CA LEU A 51 0.53 -1.32 -13.65
C LEU A 51 -0.14 -1.56 -15.01
N LYS A 52 0.48 -2.40 -15.84
CA LYS A 52 -0.05 -2.80 -17.16
C LYS A 52 -0.81 -4.12 -17.04
N PHE A 53 -1.92 -4.23 -17.76
CA PHE A 53 -2.74 -5.43 -17.84
C PHE A 53 -2.31 -6.30 -19.01
N TYR A 54 -2.40 -7.61 -18.85
CA TYR A 54 -2.05 -8.59 -19.87
C TYR A 54 -3.06 -9.72 -19.89
N CYS A 55 -3.40 -10.17 -21.10
CA CYS A 55 -4.08 -11.44 -21.31
C CYS A 55 -3.02 -12.56 -21.41
N LEU A 56 -3.15 -13.65 -20.66
CA LEU A 56 -2.34 -14.87 -20.81
C LEU A 56 -3.29 -16.06 -21.06
N PRO A 57 -2.90 -17.04 -21.88
CA PRO A 57 -1.56 -17.29 -22.42
C PRO A 57 -1.17 -16.45 -23.65
N ASP A 58 -2.13 -15.76 -24.29
CA ASP A 58 -1.93 -15.07 -25.58
C ASP A 58 -0.90 -13.91 -25.52
N ASN A 59 -0.63 -13.41 -24.32
CA ASN A 59 0.43 -12.47 -23.98
C ASN A 59 0.38 -11.12 -24.73
N TYR A 60 -0.82 -10.54 -24.83
CA TYR A 60 -1.03 -9.17 -25.30
C TYR A 60 -1.37 -8.21 -24.14
N GLU A 61 -1.04 -6.93 -24.30
CA GLU A 61 -1.39 -5.89 -23.33
C GLU A 61 -2.86 -5.49 -23.49
N ILE A 62 -3.59 -5.43 -22.37
CA ILE A 62 -4.98 -4.97 -22.34
C ILE A 62 -4.97 -3.48 -22.00
N ILE A 63 -5.53 -2.66 -22.88
CA ILE A 63 -5.64 -1.21 -22.72
C ILE A 63 -7.13 -0.89 -22.62
N ASP A 64 -7.62 -0.72 -21.39
CA ASP A 64 -9.03 -0.48 -21.13
C ASP A 64 -9.19 0.44 -19.91
N SER A 65 -9.91 1.56 -20.08
CA SER A 65 -10.16 2.55 -19.03
C SER A 65 -11.00 1.99 -17.87
N SER A 66 -11.80 0.95 -18.12
CA SER A 66 -12.60 0.30 -17.07
C SER A 66 -11.76 -0.40 -16.01
N LEU A 67 -10.48 -0.67 -16.29
CA LEU A 67 -9.54 -1.31 -15.36
C LEU A 67 -8.71 -0.31 -14.55
N GLU A 68 -8.88 1.00 -14.80
CA GLU A 68 -8.10 2.04 -14.12
C GLU A 68 -8.36 2.08 -12.62
N ASP A 69 -9.55 1.73 -12.17
CA ASP A 69 -9.90 1.63 -10.74
C ASP A 69 -9.05 0.57 -10.02
N ILE A 70 -8.76 -0.57 -10.66
CA ILE A 70 -7.88 -1.62 -10.12
C ILE A 70 -6.47 -1.07 -9.93
N THR A 71 -5.93 -0.35 -10.93
CA THR A 71 -4.59 0.26 -10.79
C THR A 71 -4.58 1.33 -9.71
N TYR A 72 -5.64 2.13 -9.62
CA TYR A 72 -5.78 3.17 -8.62
C TYR A 72 -5.89 2.59 -7.20
N VAL A 73 -6.59 1.49 -7.00
CA VAL A 73 -6.63 0.78 -5.71
C VAL A 73 -5.25 0.22 -5.34
N LEU A 74 -4.52 -0.31 -6.32
CA LEU A 74 -3.19 -0.88 -6.08
C LEU A 74 -2.15 0.18 -5.74
N LYS A 75 -2.17 1.32 -6.44
CA LYS A 75 -1.28 2.46 -6.22
C LYS A 75 -2.06 3.78 -6.35
N PRO A 76 -2.77 4.21 -5.28
CA PRO A 76 -3.54 5.45 -5.34
C PRO A 76 -2.61 6.64 -5.55
N THR A 77 -3.00 7.57 -6.41
CA THR A 77 -2.26 8.79 -6.72
C THR A 77 -3.13 10.01 -6.43
N PHE A 78 -2.49 11.09 -5.97
CA PHE A 78 -3.17 12.33 -5.60
C PHE A 78 -2.48 13.49 -6.30
N THR A 79 -3.26 14.32 -6.98
CA THR A 79 -2.77 15.57 -7.57
C THR A 79 -2.79 16.66 -6.50
N ALA A 80 -1.95 17.69 -6.64
CA ALA A 80 -1.96 18.84 -5.71
C ALA A 80 -3.34 19.48 -5.57
N GLN A 81 -4.10 19.56 -6.67
CA GLN A 81 -5.48 20.04 -6.65
C GLN A 81 -6.39 19.12 -5.83
N HIS A 82 -6.30 17.80 -5.99
CA HIS A 82 -7.09 16.85 -5.20
C HIS A 82 -6.75 16.99 -3.70
N ILE A 83 -5.47 17.07 -3.36
CA ILE A 83 -5.00 17.23 -1.97
C ILE A 83 -5.57 18.51 -1.34
N ALA A 84 -5.56 19.64 -2.06
CA ALA A 84 -6.08 20.91 -1.57
C ALA A 84 -7.60 20.91 -1.31
N HIS A 85 -8.34 19.98 -1.91
CA HIS A 85 -9.79 19.85 -1.75
C HIS A 85 -10.21 18.75 -0.77
N LEU A 86 -9.28 17.90 -0.30
CA LEU A 86 -9.60 16.77 0.59
C LEU A 86 -10.35 17.21 1.86
N ASP A 87 -9.89 18.29 2.50
CA ASP A 87 -10.49 18.80 3.75
C ASP A 87 -11.82 19.54 3.53
N LYS A 88 -12.15 19.85 2.27
CA LYS A 88 -13.35 20.62 1.91
C LYS A 88 -14.50 19.73 1.43
N GLN A 89 -14.24 18.44 1.20
CA GLN A 89 -15.23 17.51 0.68
C GLN A 89 -15.77 16.59 1.79
N ALA A 90 -16.99 16.89 2.26
CA ALA A 90 -17.76 16.00 3.13
C ALA A 90 -18.50 14.88 2.36
N LYS A 91 -18.11 14.60 1.11
CA LYS A 91 -18.80 13.64 0.26
C LYS A 91 -18.39 12.22 0.63
N LEU A 92 -19.39 11.38 0.90
CA LEU A 92 -19.17 9.94 1.05
C LEU A 92 -18.68 9.33 -0.26
N SER A 93 -17.61 8.56 -0.16
CA SER A 93 -17.15 7.62 -1.18
C SER A 93 -17.93 6.32 -1.09
N ARG A 94 -18.03 5.60 -2.20
CA ARG A 94 -18.67 4.29 -2.27
C ARG A 94 -17.64 3.26 -2.70
N ALA A 95 -17.51 2.21 -1.90
CA ALA A 95 -16.68 1.06 -2.23
C ALA A 95 -17.36 0.15 -3.25
N TYR A 96 -16.58 -0.73 -3.88
CA TYR A 96 -17.10 -1.69 -4.87
C TYR A 96 -18.18 -2.62 -4.30
N ASP A 97 -18.06 -3.02 -3.03
CA ASP A 97 -19.06 -3.83 -2.32
C ASP A 97 -20.35 -3.06 -1.94
N GLY A 98 -20.43 -1.78 -2.30
CA GLY A 98 -21.56 -0.91 -2.01
C GLY A 98 -21.46 -0.14 -0.70
N THR A 99 -20.48 -0.44 0.16
CA THR A 99 -20.30 0.23 1.45
C THR A 99 -19.90 1.69 1.25
N THR A 100 -20.57 2.60 1.94
CA THR A 100 -20.20 4.03 1.96
C THR A 100 -19.16 4.31 3.03
N TYR A 101 -18.18 5.17 2.74
CA TYR A 101 -17.15 5.56 3.69
C TYR A 101 -16.65 6.99 3.40
N LEU A 102 -16.02 7.62 4.39
CA LEU A 102 -15.28 8.86 4.17
C LEU A 102 -13.79 8.53 3.97
N PRO A 103 -13.13 9.03 2.92
CA PRO A 103 -11.67 8.91 2.79
C PRO A 103 -10.98 9.41 4.06
N GLY A 104 -10.00 8.66 4.56
CA GLY A 104 -9.33 8.94 5.84
C GLY A 104 -10.07 8.41 7.08
N ILE A 105 -11.38 8.15 7.00
CA ILE A 105 -12.19 7.52 8.05
C ILE A 105 -12.60 6.11 7.61
N VAL A 106 -11.59 5.25 7.45
CA VAL A 106 -11.75 3.84 7.06
C VAL A 106 -11.12 2.93 8.11
N GLY A 107 -11.68 1.74 8.32
CA GLY A 107 -11.14 0.81 9.31
C GLY A 107 -9.75 0.30 8.95
N LEU A 108 -8.85 0.16 9.94
CA LEU A 108 -7.63 -0.64 9.78
C LEU A 108 -7.88 -2.06 10.28
N ASN A 109 -7.49 -3.07 9.51
CA ASN A 109 -7.66 -4.46 9.95
C ASN A 109 -6.87 -4.72 11.25
N ASN A 110 -7.54 -5.33 12.22
CA ASN A 110 -6.86 -5.97 13.35
C ASN A 110 -6.42 -7.36 12.93
N ILE A 111 -5.10 -7.60 12.91
CA ILE A 111 -4.51 -8.87 12.48
C ILE A 111 -4.38 -9.78 13.70
N LYS A 112 -3.88 -9.23 14.81
CA LYS A 112 -3.79 -9.88 16.12
C LYS A 112 -3.96 -8.82 17.23
N ALA A 113 -2.87 -8.21 17.66
CA ALA A 113 -2.82 -7.28 18.79
C ALA A 113 -2.16 -5.96 18.37
N ASN A 114 -2.57 -5.41 17.22
CA ASN A 114 -1.98 -4.21 16.58
C ASN A 114 -2.89 -2.97 16.64
N ASP A 115 -3.87 -2.98 17.54
CA ASP A 115 -4.79 -1.87 17.79
C ASP A 115 -4.08 -0.59 18.26
N TYR A 116 -3.06 -0.70 19.12
CA TYR A 116 -2.22 0.42 19.55
C TYR A 116 -1.61 1.17 18.35
N ALA A 117 -1.06 0.43 17.39
CA ALA A 117 -0.49 0.99 16.18
C ALA A 117 -1.58 1.52 15.25
N ASN A 118 -2.71 0.82 15.11
CA ASN A 118 -3.83 1.28 14.29
C ASN A 118 -4.36 2.64 14.78
N ALA A 119 -4.53 2.81 16.09
CA ALA A 119 -5.00 4.07 16.69
C ALA A 119 -4.04 5.22 16.36
N VAL A 120 -2.73 5.01 16.53
CA VAL A 120 -1.70 6.02 16.23
C VAL A 120 -1.65 6.34 14.73
N LEU A 121 -1.67 5.32 13.87
CA LEU A 121 -1.64 5.51 12.41
C LEU A 121 -2.87 6.29 11.91
N GLN A 122 -4.05 6.02 12.50
CA GLN A 122 -5.28 6.76 12.21
C GLN A 122 -5.21 8.21 12.68
N ALA A 123 -4.68 8.45 13.90
CA ALA A 123 -4.48 9.79 14.43
C ALA A 123 -3.57 10.60 13.51
N LEU A 124 -2.43 10.03 13.12
CA LEU A 124 -1.48 10.69 12.21
C LEU A 124 -2.05 10.87 10.80
N SER A 125 -2.91 9.97 10.34
CA SER A 125 -3.56 10.07 9.02
C SER A 125 -4.45 11.30 8.88
N ASN A 126 -5.02 11.76 9.98
CA ASN A 126 -5.92 12.91 10.03
C ASN A 126 -5.19 14.22 10.36
N VAL A 127 -3.86 14.24 10.43
CA VAL A 127 -3.06 15.47 10.56
C VAL A 127 -2.78 16.04 9.16
N PRO A 128 -3.46 17.12 8.71
CA PRO A 128 -3.47 17.49 7.30
C PRO A 128 -2.08 17.78 6.68
N PRO A 129 -1.16 18.52 7.35
CA PRO A 129 0.17 18.75 6.78
C PRO A 129 0.99 17.47 6.59
N LEU A 130 0.94 16.57 7.58
CA LEU A 130 1.64 15.29 7.53
C LEU A 130 1.04 14.38 6.45
N ARG A 131 -0.29 14.27 6.44
CA ARG A 131 -1.03 13.54 5.41
C ARG A 131 -0.65 14.03 4.02
N ASN A 132 -0.76 15.33 3.76
CA ASN A 132 -0.51 15.91 2.44
C ASN A 132 0.90 15.61 1.94
N TYR A 133 1.90 15.69 2.83
CA TYR A 133 3.27 15.31 2.53
C TYR A 133 3.38 13.86 2.04
N PHE A 134 2.71 12.92 2.74
CA PHE A 134 2.77 11.49 2.45
C PHE A 134 1.83 11.01 1.33
N LEU A 135 0.84 11.80 0.92
CA LEU A 135 -0.02 11.49 -0.23
C LEU A 135 0.69 11.65 -1.58
N GLU A 136 1.74 12.49 -1.62
CA GLU A 136 2.55 12.71 -2.81
C GLU A 136 3.95 12.09 -2.63
N GLU A 137 4.19 11.00 -3.36
CA GLU A 137 5.42 10.21 -3.23
C GLU A 137 6.68 11.02 -3.59
N GLU A 138 6.56 11.98 -4.50
CA GLU A 138 7.68 12.83 -4.93
C GLU A 138 8.25 13.67 -3.79
N ASN A 139 7.48 13.98 -2.73
CA ASN A 139 7.93 14.74 -1.57
C ASN A 139 9.07 14.05 -0.82
N TYR A 140 9.10 12.72 -0.80
CA TYR A 140 10.10 11.96 -0.04
C TYR A 140 10.92 10.98 -0.89
N ARG A 141 10.51 10.68 -2.13
CA ARG A 141 11.20 9.71 -3.01
C ARG A 141 12.65 10.10 -3.34
N ARG A 142 12.95 11.39 -3.43
CA ARG A 142 14.27 11.92 -3.83
C ARG A 142 15.24 12.11 -2.66
N ILE A 143 14.81 11.82 -1.43
CA ILE A 143 15.67 11.93 -0.25
C ILE A 143 16.83 10.94 -0.38
N GLN A 144 18.06 11.46 -0.21
CA GLN A 144 19.27 10.65 -0.24
C GLN A 144 19.38 9.78 1.01
N ARG A 145 19.67 8.49 0.80
CA ARG A 145 19.68 7.45 1.84
C ARG A 145 21.04 6.78 1.94
N PRO A 146 21.51 6.46 3.15
CA PRO A 146 22.67 5.59 3.32
C PRO A 146 22.41 4.20 2.69
N PRO A 147 23.45 3.55 2.13
CA PRO A 147 23.35 2.14 1.74
C PRO A 147 22.93 1.28 2.94
N GLY A 148 21.93 0.41 2.76
CA GLY A 148 21.42 -0.46 3.82
C GLY A 148 20.48 0.19 4.83
N ASP A 149 20.04 1.43 4.61
CA ASP A 149 19.07 2.08 5.49
C ASP A 149 17.67 1.44 5.38
N ILE A 150 17.34 0.65 6.39
CA ILE A 150 16.02 0.01 6.53
C ILE A 150 14.94 0.98 7.04
N MET A 151 15.30 2.09 7.70
CA MET A 151 14.33 2.99 8.32
C MET A 151 13.47 3.70 7.28
N PHE A 152 14.03 3.95 6.10
CA PHE A 152 13.28 4.56 5.01
C PHE A 152 12.11 3.71 4.53
N LEU A 153 12.11 2.39 4.79
CA LEU A 153 10.96 1.54 4.53
C LEU A 153 9.72 2.02 5.31
N LEU A 154 9.89 2.59 6.51
CA LEU A 154 8.79 3.21 7.26
C LEU A 154 8.17 4.37 6.48
N VAL A 155 9.00 5.26 5.93
CA VAL A 155 8.54 6.41 5.14
C VAL A 155 7.74 5.93 3.92
N GLN A 156 8.27 4.95 3.20
CA GLN A 156 7.61 4.40 2.01
C GLN A 156 6.28 3.71 2.35
N ARG A 157 6.28 2.82 3.35
CA ARG A 157 5.07 2.08 3.75
C ARG A 157 4.03 2.97 4.41
N PHE A 158 4.46 4.00 5.13
CA PHE A 158 3.54 4.98 5.70
C PHE A 158 2.87 5.80 4.60
N GLY A 159 3.61 6.28 3.60
CA GLY A 159 3.03 6.96 2.44
C GLY A 159 2.12 6.06 1.60
N GLU A 160 2.45 4.78 1.42
CA GLU A 160 1.54 3.80 0.81
C GLU A 160 0.25 3.61 1.62
N LEU A 161 0.35 3.53 2.96
CA LEU A 161 -0.80 3.40 3.84
C LEU A 161 -1.69 4.65 3.78
N MET A 162 -1.09 5.85 3.85
CA MET A 162 -1.80 7.12 3.75
C MET A 162 -2.62 7.22 2.46
N ARG A 163 -2.00 6.89 1.33
CA ARG A 163 -2.67 6.88 0.02
C ARG A 163 -3.83 5.89 -0.04
N LYS A 164 -3.73 4.73 0.62
CA LYS A 164 -4.82 3.75 0.71
C LYS A 164 -5.96 4.18 1.64
N LEU A 165 -5.63 4.78 2.79
CA LEU A 165 -6.62 5.31 3.74
C LEU A 165 -7.46 6.43 3.12
N TRP A 166 -6.81 7.32 2.39
CA TRP A 166 -7.43 8.47 1.74
C TRP A 166 -7.90 8.19 0.31
N ASN A 167 -7.89 6.93 -0.15
CA ASN A 167 -8.36 6.58 -1.47
C ASN A 167 -9.90 6.72 -1.55
N PRO A 168 -10.44 7.60 -2.42
CA PRO A 168 -11.89 7.76 -2.58
C PRO A 168 -12.55 6.66 -3.45
N ARG A 169 -11.77 5.72 -3.97
CA ARG A 169 -12.17 4.64 -4.88
C ARG A 169 -11.70 3.27 -4.38
N ASN A 170 -11.79 3.01 -3.07
CA ASN A 170 -11.41 1.71 -2.51
C ASN A 170 -12.42 0.63 -2.90
N PHE A 171 -11.96 -0.61 -3.03
CA PHE A 171 -12.86 -1.75 -3.22
C PHE A 171 -13.59 -2.17 -1.94
N LYS A 172 -13.06 -1.81 -0.77
CA LYS A 172 -13.63 -2.09 0.55
C LYS A 172 -13.44 -0.89 1.48
N ALA A 173 -14.37 -0.69 2.42
CA ALA A 173 -14.29 0.39 3.42
C ALA A 173 -13.29 0.13 4.57
N HIS A 174 -12.27 -0.69 4.35
CA HIS A 174 -11.20 -0.97 5.30
C HIS A 174 -9.88 -1.27 4.57
N VAL A 175 -8.77 -1.00 5.24
CA VAL A 175 -7.41 -1.17 4.71
C VAL A 175 -6.60 -2.05 5.65
N SER A 176 -5.85 -3.00 5.08
CA SER A 176 -4.91 -3.80 5.86
C SER A 176 -3.59 -3.04 6.08
N PRO A 177 -3.19 -2.76 7.33
CA PRO A 177 -1.92 -2.12 7.63
C PRO A 177 -0.73 -3.10 7.61
N HIS A 178 -0.90 -4.34 7.15
CA HIS A 178 0.09 -5.40 7.31
C HIS A 178 1.51 -5.01 6.85
N GLU A 179 1.67 -4.44 5.65
CA GLU A 179 2.99 -4.01 5.14
C GLU A 179 3.63 -2.92 6.01
N MET A 180 2.81 -2.00 6.51
CA MET A 180 3.26 -0.94 7.41
C MET A 180 3.74 -1.54 8.73
N LEU A 181 2.98 -2.48 9.27
CA LEU A 181 3.35 -3.14 10.52
C LEU A 181 4.58 -4.04 10.36
N GLN A 182 4.77 -4.70 9.22
CA GLN A 182 6.02 -5.43 8.94
C GLN A 182 7.23 -4.49 8.92
N ALA A 183 7.10 -3.31 8.30
CA ALA A 183 8.14 -2.29 8.34
C ALA A 183 8.40 -1.81 9.78
N VAL A 184 7.35 -1.61 10.58
CA VAL A 184 7.45 -1.28 12.01
C VAL A 184 8.21 -2.36 12.78
N VAL A 185 7.85 -3.63 12.64
CA VAL A 185 8.50 -4.75 13.32
C VAL A 185 9.98 -4.80 12.96
N LEU A 186 10.31 -4.67 11.67
CA LEU A 186 11.68 -4.71 11.18
C LEU A 186 12.51 -3.54 11.71
N CYS A 187 11.99 -2.31 11.59
CA CYS A 187 12.72 -1.09 11.94
C CYS A 187 12.83 -0.89 13.45
N SER A 188 11.82 -1.34 14.21
CA SER A 188 11.85 -1.31 15.68
C SER A 188 12.64 -2.47 16.30
N LYS A 189 13.24 -3.35 15.47
CA LYS A 189 13.94 -4.56 15.92
C LYS A 189 13.06 -5.43 16.83
N LYS A 190 11.79 -5.59 16.46
CA LYS A 190 10.75 -6.35 17.18
C LYS A 190 10.29 -5.75 18.51
N ASN A 191 10.55 -4.47 18.78
CA ASN A 191 9.97 -3.79 19.95
C ASN A 191 8.45 -3.61 19.80
N PHE A 192 7.98 -3.29 18.59
CA PHE A 192 6.55 -3.16 18.29
C PHE A 192 6.09 -4.30 17.39
N GLN A 193 5.45 -5.31 18.00
CA GLN A 193 5.03 -6.53 17.32
C GLN A 193 3.56 -6.48 16.91
N ILE A 194 3.19 -7.31 15.93
CA ILE A 194 1.79 -7.50 15.50
C ILE A 194 1.06 -8.44 16.46
N THR A 195 1.78 -9.44 16.97
CA THR A 195 1.25 -10.52 17.81
C THR A 195 1.18 -10.18 19.29
N LYS A 196 1.89 -9.14 19.73
CA LYS A 196 1.90 -8.64 21.11
C LYS A 196 1.57 -7.16 21.10
N GLN A 197 0.56 -6.77 21.87
CA GLN A 197 0.15 -5.38 22.03
C GLN A 197 1.27 -4.58 22.67
N GLY A 198 1.57 -3.42 22.09
CA GLY A 198 2.46 -2.41 22.66
C GLY A 198 1.66 -1.24 23.24
N ASP A 199 2.37 -0.28 23.83
CA ASP A 199 1.79 0.97 24.28
C ASP A 199 1.70 1.99 23.12
N GLY A 200 0.60 2.71 23.03
CA GLY A 200 0.35 3.68 21.96
C GLY A 200 1.25 4.93 22.05
N VAL A 201 1.58 5.39 23.26
CA VAL A 201 2.43 6.56 23.49
C VAL A 201 3.88 6.23 23.18
N GLU A 202 4.36 5.06 23.62
CA GLU A 202 5.69 4.55 23.27
C GLU A 202 5.83 4.37 21.76
N PHE A 203 4.83 3.76 21.11
CA PHE A 203 4.82 3.58 19.67
C PHE A 203 4.82 4.92 18.93
N LEU A 204 3.95 5.86 19.30
CA LEU A 204 3.90 7.20 18.69
C LEU A 204 5.24 7.93 18.81
N SER A 205 5.82 7.92 20.02
CA SER A 205 7.08 8.59 20.31
C SER A 205 8.23 8.02 19.46
N TRP A 206 8.34 6.69 19.41
CA TRP A 206 9.31 6.03 18.54
C TRP A 206 9.04 6.33 17.07
N PHE A 207 7.78 6.23 16.63
CA PHE A 207 7.41 6.30 15.23
C PHE A 207 7.68 7.69 14.63
N LEU A 208 7.33 8.76 15.35
CA LEU A 208 7.63 10.13 14.90
C LEU A 208 9.13 10.40 14.84
N ASN A 209 9.89 9.95 15.84
CA ASN A 209 11.35 10.09 15.84
C ASN A 209 12.01 9.30 14.69
N ALA A 210 11.53 8.08 14.44
CA ALA A 210 12.01 7.25 13.35
C ALA A 210 11.68 7.85 11.97
N LEU A 211 10.47 8.39 11.78
CA LEU A 211 10.10 9.10 10.57
C LEU A 211 10.97 10.35 10.36
N HIS A 212 11.16 11.16 11.41
CA HIS A 212 12.00 12.36 11.34
C HIS A 212 13.45 12.03 10.95
N ALA A 213 14.04 11.02 11.58
CA ALA A 213 15.39 10.55 11.26
C ALA A 213 15.49 10.04 9.82
N ALA A 214 14.54 9.21 9.37
CA ALA A 214 14.51 8.62 8.04
C ALA A 214 14.26 9.65 6.92
N LEU A 215 13.57 10.75 7.22
CA LEU A 215 13.38 11.88 6.31
C LEU A 215 14.59 12.81 6.24
N GLY A 216 15.68 12.51 6.95
CA GLY A 216 16.91 13.30 6.94
C GLY A 216 16.90 14.49 7.89
N GLY A 217 16.00 14.51 8.88
CA GLY A 217 15.85 15.59 9.87
C GLY A 217 17.09 15.86 10.74
N THR A 218 18.10 14.99 10.69
CA THR A 218 19.38 15.16 11.38
C THR A 218 20.49 15.74 10.49
N LYS A 219 20.22 16.02 9.21
CA LYS A 219 21.14 16.75 8.33
C LYS A 219 20.98 18.25 8.58
N ARG A 220 21.80 18.80 9.48
CA ARG A 220 22.18 20.22 9.46
C ARG A 220 23.41 20.39 8.59
#